data_AF-A0A4Y8I0E2-F1
#
_entry.id   AF-A0A4Y8I0E2-F1
#
_cell.length_a   1.000
_cell.length_b   1.000
_cell.length_c   1.000
_cell.angle_alpha   90.00
_cell.angle_beta   90.00
_cell.angle_gamma   90.00
#
_symmetry.space_group_name_H-M   'P 1'
#
loop_
_entity.id
_entity.type
_entity.pdbx_description
1 polymer ?
#
loop_
_entity_poly.entity_id
_entity_poly.type
_entity_poly.pdbx_seq_one_letter_code
_entity_poly.pdbx_strand_id
1 'polypeptide(L)'
;MLLLIKKLKKVKPVAGSSPARGKSTVVFLAICLLLILATGCIINPPAPEISGSIEGNVYEPTSPITQGMMLLSGALVSVSNTSNTALTGVSGYFRIDEIPVGEQTVTISKDGYDTLILENVSIIEEEITLLGGEGQDPLILYPTAGKTQFDKAMSYYNNQDYVNAIIEFEKVLNDYSDSTYADDAQYYLALSYKHLYYYNSAILEFENFLSVYTYSAFADDAQFNIGDCYYIMGNYEQAQIEYQKVIDDYPNSDLADNAQYSISHSYLKLDLYSSAVLSFQKVVINYPASEFADDAQFYIGYGYTELEDFVEAIIEFKKVIENYPQGTWPDGRSVPAVAQFYIGWCYEKLEDWLNAIKGYQKVIDNYPDGTWSDGNLISENAQARIDFINLYYL
;
A
#
# COMPACT_ATOMS: atom_id res chain seq x y z
N MET A 1 1.83 -51.65 66.26
CA MET A 1 1.34 -50.78 67.35
C MET A 1 1.59 -51.34 68.76
N LEU A 2 1.01 -52.49 69.15
CA LEU A 2 1.15 -53.09 70.50
C LEU A 2 2.59 -53.47 70.91
N LEU A 3 3.45 -53.82 69.94
CA LEU A 3 4.88 -54.15 70.16
C LEU A 3 5.75 -52.92 70.47
N LEU A 4 5.39 -51.74 69.94
CA LEU A 4 6.12 -50.47 70.17
C LEU A 4 5.83 -49.92 71.58
N ILE A 5 4.57 -50.04 72.02
CA ILE A 5 4.10 -49.58 73.34
C ILE A 5 4.73 -50.42 74.48
N LYS A 6 4.96 -51.73 74.27
CA LYS A 6 5.63 -52.60 75.26
C LYS A 6 7.11 -52.25 75.47
N LYS A 7 7.82 -51.70 74.46
CA LYS A 7 9.24 -51.32 74.58
C LYS A 7 9.43 -49.98 75.33
N LEU A 8 8.48 -49.05 75.25
CA LEU A 8 8.58 -47.73 75.89
C LEU A 8 8.38 -47.75 77.42
N LYS A 9 7.74 -48.78 77.98
CA LYS A 9 7.54 -48.93 79.45
C LYS A 9 8.79 -49.36 80.24
N LYS A 10 9.92 -49.71 79.59
CA LYS A 10 11.13 -50.23 80.27
C LYS A 10 12.27 -49.22 80.48
N VAL A 11 12.09 -47.95 80.13
CA VAL A 11 13.15 -46.93 80.31
C VAL A 11 13.12 -46.40 81.75
N LYS A 12 14.06 -46.85 82.60
CA LYS A 12 14.31 -46.25 83.93
C LYS A 12 15.08 -44.92 83.76
N PRO A 13 14.81 -43.89 84.58
CA PRO A 13 15.53 -42.63 84.50
C PRO A 13 16.96 -42.76 85.06
N VAL A 14 17.92 -42.15 84.37
CA VAL A 14 19.28 -41.92 84.87
C VAL A 14 19.23 -40.75 85.85
N ALA A 15 19.83 -40.91 87.02
CA ALA A 15 19.91 -39.85 88.03
C ALA A 15 20.85 -38.73 87.55
N GLY A 16 20.37 -37.48 87.53
CA GLY A 16 21.23 -36.30 87.34
C GLY A 16 20.80 -35.23 86.32
N SER A 17 19.57 -35.23 85.79
CA SER A 17 19.13 -34.13 84.91
C SER A 17 17.65 -33.75 85.09
N SER A 18 17.41 -32.44 85.15
CA SER A 18 16.14 -31.69 85.26
C SER A 18 14.89 -32.37 84.64
N PRO A 19 13.76 -32.48 85.38
CA PRO A 19 12.54 -33.12 84.90
C PRO A 19 11.57 -32.11 84.30
N ALA A 20 11.80 -31.63 83.07
CA ALA A 20 10.76 -30.83 82.39
C ALA A 20 10.76 -30.80 80.85
N ARG A 21 11.78 -31.29 80.11
CA ARG A 21 11.81 -31.11 78.63
C ARG A 21 11.85 -32.36 77.77
N GLY A 22 12.06 -33.55 78.32
CA GLY A 22 12.25 -34.77 77.49
C GLY A 22 10.96 -35.53 77.12
N LYS A 23 9.91 -35.47 77.94
CA LYS A 23 8.70 -36.29 77.75
C LYS A 23 7.61 -35.61 76.90
N SER A 24 7.61 -34.28 76.84
CA SER A 24 6.60 -33.52 76.06
C SER A 24 6.91 -33.55 74.57
N THR A 25 8.18 -33.44 74.18
CA THR A 25 8.61 -33.32 72.77
C THR A 25 8.40 -34.60 71.96
N VAL A 26 8.60 -35.77 72.57
CA VAL A 26 8.41 -37.07 71.90
C VAL A 26 6.93 -37.41 71.73
N VAL A 27 6.09 -37.01 72.69
CA VAL A 27 4.64 -37.16 72.59
C VAL A 27 4.06 -36.18 71.56
N PHE A 28 4.59 -34.95 71.48
CA PHE A 28 4.19 -33.97 70.49
C PHE A 28 4.56 -34.39 69.05
N LEU A 29 5.78 -34.91 68.84
CA LEU A 29 6.17 -35.46 67.53
C LEU A 29 5.34 -36.68 67.12
N ALA A 30 4.99 -37.56 68.07
CA ALA A 30 4.15 -38.72 67.79
C ALA A 30 2.70 -38.31 67.44
N ILE A 31 2.16 -37.27 68.08
CA ILE A 31 0.82 -36.72 67.80
C ILE A 31 0.81 -35.99 66.44
N CYS A 32 1.87 -35.24 66.09
CA CYS A 32 2.00 -34.65 64.76
C CYS A 32 2.10 -35.71 63.66
N LEU A 33 2.85 -36.80 63.87
CA LEU A 33 2.94 -37.91 62.90
C LEU A 33 1.61 -38.65 62.75
N LEU A 34 0.83 -38.77 63.84
CA LEU A 34 -0.51 -39.37 63.83
C LEU A 34 -1.55 -38.47 63.15
N LEU A 35 -1.42 -37.14 63.25
CA LEU A 35 -2.27 -36.18 62.54
C LEU A 35 -2.00 -36.20 61.02
N ILE A 36 -0.73 -36.30 60.61
CA ILE A 36 -0.33 -36.42 59.20
C ILE A 36 -0.84 -37.74 58.58
N LEU A 37 -0.94 -38.82 59.36
CA LEU A 37 -1.46 -40.11 58.91
C LEU A 37 -3.00 -40.24 59.01
N ALA A 38 -3.67 -39.39 59.81
CA ALA A 38 -5.12 -39.42 60.02
C ALA A 38 -5.89 -38.50 59.06
N THR A 39 -5.25 -37.46 58.52
CA THR A 39 -5.74 -36.77 57.33
C THR A 39 -5.27 -37.56 56.12
N GLY A 40 -6.18 -38.31 55.48
CA GLY A 40 -5.90 -39.07 54.26
C GLY A 40 -5.55 -38.22 53.03
N CYS A 41 -4.74 -37.17 53.18
CA CYS A 41 -4.03 -36.52 52.08
C CYS A 41 -2.86 -37.42 51.69
N ILE A 42 -3.18 -38.47 50.92
CA ILE A 42 -2.22 -38.95 49.93
C ILE A 42 -2.05 -37.76 49.00
N ILE A 43 -0.96 -37.01 49.17
CA ILE A 43 -0.43 -36.18 48.10
C ILE A 43 0.04 -37.19 47.07
N ASN A 44 -0.86 -37.62 46.18
CA ASN A 44 -0.40 -38.19 44.92
C ASN A 44 0.46 -37.08 44.32
N PRO A 45 1.74 -37.33 43.97
CA PRO A 45 2.38 -36.43 43.03
C PRO A 45 1.41 -36.32 41.84
N PRO A 46 1.12 -35.11 41.32
CA PRO A 46 0.35 -35.00 40.10
C PRO A 46 0.96 -35.98 39.09
N ALA A 47 0.11 -36.72 38.37
CA ALA A 47 0.59 -37.53 37.25
C ALA A 47 1.48 -36.61 36.37
N PRO A 48 2.58 -37.11 35.79
CA PRO A 48 3.39 -36.27 34.89
C PRO A 48 2.43 -35.66 33.87
N GLU A 49 2.34 -34.33 33.85
CA GLU A 49 1.55 -33.65 32.84
C GLU A 49 2.14 -34.04 31.51
N ILE A 50 1.33 -34.71 30.69
CA ILE A 50 1.75 -35.14 29.37
C ILE A 50 2.13 -33.88 28.60
N SER A 51 3.40 -33.81 28.22
CA SER A 51 3.98 -32.61 27.66
C SER A 51 4.84 -32.91 26.44
N GLY A 52 4.91 -31.91 25.56
CA GLY A 52 5.82 -31.85 24.44
C GLY A 52 6.77 -30.67 24.56
N SER A 53 7.44 -30.33 23.46
CA SER A 53 8.35 -29.20 23.38
C SER A 53 8.17 -28.45 22.07
N ILE A 54 8.56 -27.18 22.04
CA ILE A 54 8.68 -26.40 20.81
C ILE A 54 10.09 -25.82 20.69
N GLU A 55 10.58 -25.67 19.47
CA GLU A 55 11.82 -24.95 19.18
C GLU A 55 11.76 -24.28 17.80
N GLY A 56 12.59 -23.27 17.60
CA GLY A 56 12.64 -22.52 16.34
C GLY A 56 13.64 -21.38 16.40
N ASN A 57 13.76 -20.66 15.29
CA ASN A 57 14.55 -19.44 15.18
C ASN A 57 13.64 -18.26 14.85
N VAL A 58 13.89 -17.11 15.49
CA VAL A 58 13.22 -15.85 15.18
C VAL A 58 14.17 -14.95 14.41
N TYR A 59 13.62 -14.23 13.44
CA TYR A 59 14.36 -13.38 12.52
C TYR A 59 13.84 -11.94 12.53
N GLU A 60 14.68 -11.01 12.07
CA GLU A 60 14.31 -9.66 11.67
C GLU A 60 14.76 -9.40 10.22
N PRO A 61 14.04 -8.56 9.45
CA PRO A 61 14.44 -8.22 8.10
C PRO A 61 15.75 -7.42 8.08
N THR A 62 16.58 -7.60 7.06
CA THR A 62 17.82 -6.81 6.88
C THR A 62 17.78 -5.86 5.68
N SER A 63 16.84 -6.08 4.76
CA SER A 63 16.61 -5.21 3.60
C SER A 63 15.33 -5.63 2.86
N PRO A 64 14.47 -4.68 2.45
CA PRO A 64 13.34 -4.95 1.56
C PRO A 64 13.79 -5.43 0.18
N ILE A 65 14.97 -4.97 -0.27
CA ILE A 65 15.48 -5.17 -1.64
C ILE A 65 16.02 -6.59 -1.83
N THR A 66 16.75 -7.11 -0.83
CA THR A 66 17.40 -8.42 -0.94
C THR A 66 16.64 -9.54 -0.22
N GLN A 67 15.52 -9.22 0.44
CA GLN A 67 14.75 -10.14 1.30
C GLN A 67 15.63 -10.90 2.31
N GLY A 68 16.73 -10.26 2.74
CA GLY A 68 17.64 -10.84 3.71
C GLY A 68 17.02 -10.85 5.11
N MET A 69 17.43 -11.84 5.91
CA MET A 69 16.98 -12.02 7.29
C MET A 69 18.19 -12.17 8.21
N MET A 70 18.12 -11.58 9.40
CA MET A 70 19.10 -11.75 10.46
C MET A 70 18.43 -12.41 11.67
N LEU A 71 19.21 -13.17 12.43
CA LEU A 71 18.74 -13.86 13.63
C LEU A 71 18.47 -12.85 14.74
N LEU A 72 17.25 -12.87 15.27
CA LEU A 72 16.77 -11.90 16.25
C LEU A 72 16.99 -12.42 17.68
N SER A 73 17.93 -11.82 18.40
CA SER A 73 18.16 -12.12 19.82
C SER A 73 17.24 -11.33 20.75
N GLY A 74 16.90 -11.94 21.89
CA GLY A 74 16.19 -11.31 23.00
C GLY A 74 14.68 -11.20 22.81
N ALA A 75 14.09 -11.89 21.85
CA ALA A 75 12.64 -12.01 21.70
C ALA A 75 12.08 -13.00 22.73
N LEU A 76 10.99 -12.62 23.41
CA LEU A 76 10.27 -13.45 24.35
C LEU A 76 9.27 -14.33 23.60
N VAL A 77 9.42 -15.64 23.75
CA VAL A 77 8.45 -16.63 23.30
C VAL A 77 7.65 -17.12 24.50
N SER A 78 6.32 -17.08 24.37
CA SER A 78 5.38 -17.49 25.41
C SER A 78 4.30 -18.40 24.84
N VAL A 79 3.80 -19.32 25.65
CA VAL A 79 2.76 -20.28 25.26
C VAL A 79 1.53 -20.10 26.13
N SER A 80 0.36 -20.01 25.50
CA SER A 80 -0.93 -19.82 26.18
C SER A 80 -1.14 -20.83 27.30
N ASN A 81 -1.76 -20.39 28.40
CA ASN A 81 -2.12 -21.25 29.53
C ASN A 81 -0.94 -21.94 30.25
N THR A 82 0.29 -21.48 30.02
CA THR A 82 1.50 -21.96 30.72
C THR A 82 2.28 -20.79 31.32
N SER A 83 3.13 -21.07 32.31
CA SER A 83 4.19 -20.14 32.74
C SER A 83 5.49 -20.32 31.96
N ASN A 84 5.55 -21.26 31.03
CA ASN A 84 6.76 -21.65 30.32
C ASN A 84 7.03 -20.65 29.19
N THR A 85 8.22 -20.06 29.22
CA THR A 85 8.66 -19.02 28.29
C THR A 85 10.14 -19.21 27.98
N ALA A 86 10.59 -18.68 26.85
CA ALA A 86 12.01 -18.64 26.49
C ALA A 86 12.37 -17.28 25.88
N LEU A 87 13.64 -16.90 26.02
CA LEU A 87 14.22 -15.80 25.26
C LEU A 87 15.08 -16.34 24.14
N THR A 88 15.02 -15.73 22.96
CA THR A 88 15.89 -16.10 21.86
C THR A 88 17.35 -15.73 22.15
N GLY A 89 18.27 -16.67 21.93
CA GLY A 89 19.70 -16.45 22.08
C GLY A 89 20.29 -15.58 20.98
N VAL A 90 21.63 -15.41 20.98
CA VAL A 90 22.36 -14.65 19.94
C VAL A 90 22.22 -15.26 18.53
N SER A 91 21.84 -16.52 18.46
CA SER A 91 21.55 -17.24 17.22
C SER A 91 20.07 -17.22 16.85
N GLY A 92 19.24 -16.35 17.46
CA GLY A 92 17.79 -16.28 17.23
C GLY A 92 17.00 -17.50 17.72
N TYR A 93 17.70 -18.53 18.20
CA TYR A 93 17.13 -19.81 18.62
C TYR A 93 16.44 -19.71 19.98
N PHE A 94 15.30 -20.39 20.11
CA PHE A 94 14.63 -20.65 21.38
C PHE A 94 14.19 -22.11 21.47
N ARG A 95 13.97 -22.57 22.71
CA ARG A 95 13.33 -23.84 23.02
C ARG A 95 12.52 -23.71 24.30
N ILE A 96 11.31 -24.26 24.30
CA ILE A 96 10.45 -24.35 25.48
C ILE A 96 10.04 -25.81 25.65
N ASP A 97 10.40 -26.39 26.78
CA ASP A 97 10.03 -27.75 27.19
C ASP A 97 8.79 -27.71 28.12
N GLU A 98 8.26 -28.89 28.45
CA GLU A 98 7.14 -29.06 29.40
C GLU A 98 5.85 -28.33 28.99
N ILE A 99 5.53 -28.29 27.69
CA ILE A 99 4.30 -27.66 27.19
C ILE A 99 3.14 -28.67 27.18
N PRO A 100 1.95 -28.35 27.72
CA PRO A 100 0.79 -29.25 27.69
C PRO A 100 0.40 -29.65 26.26
N VAL A 101 0.18 -30.96 26.05
CA VAL A 101 -0.26 -31.53 24.77
C VAL A 101 -1.61 -30.96 24.34
N GLY A 102 -1.77 -30.76 23.03
CA GLY A 102 -2.94 -30.16 22.41
C GLY A 102 -2.59 -28.91 21.58
N GLU A 103 -3.62 -28.20 21.11
CA GLU A 103 -3.44 -26.95 20.40
C GLU A 103 -3.12 -25.81 21.37
N GLN A 104 -2.06 -25.07 21.08
CA GLN A 104 -1.62 -23.92 21.86
C GLN A 104 -1.47 -22.69 20.98
N THR A 105 -1.58 -21.51 21.59
CA THR A 105 -1.18 -20.25 20.96
C THR A 105 0.24 -19.92 21.41
N VAL A 106 1.12 -19.67 20.44
CA VAL A 106 2.50 -19.22 20.70
C VAL A 106 2.60 -17.74 20.35
N THR A 107 3.03 -16.93 21.30
CA THR A 107 3.22 -15.49 21.13
C THR A 107 4.70 -15.16 21.22
N ILE A 108 5.21 -14.48 20.21
CA ILE A 108 6.59 -14.00 20.14
C ILE A 108 6.56 -12.47 20.18
N SER A 109 7.23 -11.88 21.16
CA SER A 109 7.25 -10.42 21.35
C SER A 109 8.62 -9.91 21.72
N LYS A 110 8.91 -8.67 21.32
CA LYS A 110 10.11 -7.93 21.70
C LYS A 110 9.76 -6.45 21.75
N ASP A 111 10.30 -5.74 22.74
CA ASP A 111 10.08 -4.29 22.82
C ASP A 111 10.62 -3.60 21.56
N GLY A 112 9.82 -2.69 20.98
CA GLY A 112 10.11 -2.05 19.70
C GLY A 112 9.81 -2.89 18.45
N TYR A 113 9.16 -4.05 18.58
CA TYR A 113 8.74 -4.91 17.46
C TYR A 113 7.25 -5.24 17.53
N ASP A 114 6.66 -5.58 16.38
CA ASP A 114 5.33 -6.15 16.34
C ASP A 114 5.31 -7.51 17.06
N THR A 115 4.14 -7.87 17.57
CA THR A 115 3.94 -9.18 18.22
C THR A 115 3.45 -10.19 17.19
N LEU A 116 4.16 -11.31 17.06
CA LEU A 116 3.75 -12.44 16.23
C LEU A 116 2.93 -13.43 17.06
N ILE A 117 1.76 -13.81 16.56
CA ILE A 117 0.85 -14.77 17.20
C ILE A 117 0.66 -15.95 16.24
N LEU A 118 1.05 -17.14 16.68
CA LEU A 118 0.82 -18.40 16.00
C LEU A 118 -0.33 -19.13 16.69
N GLU A 119 -1.48 -19.20 16.03
CA GLU A 119 -2.65 -19.90 16.55
C GLU A 119 -2.60 -21.40 16.17
N ASN A 120 -3.20 -22.24 17.03
CA ASN A 120 -3.40 -23.67 16.78
C ASN A 120 -2.10 -24.47 16.56
N VAL A 121 -1.01 -24.12 17.27
CA VAL A 121 0.23 -24.89 17.26
C VAL A 121 -0.01 -26.22 17.97
N SER A 122 0.07 -27.32 17.23
CA SER A 122 -0.18 -28.67 17.74
C SER A 122 1.02 -29.21 18.52
N ILE A 123 0.85 -29.42 19.82
CA ILE A 123 1.87 -30.01 20.71
C ILE A 123 1.59 -31.49 20.91
N ILE A 124 2.60 -32.33 20.66
CA ILE A 124 2.51 -33.79 20.72
C ILE A 124 3.35 -34.31 21.90
N GLU A 125 2.85 -35.36 22.57
CA GLU A 125 3.50 -36.00 23.72
C GLU A 125 4.91 -36.48 23.37
N GLU A 126 5.90 -36.13 24.20
CA GLU A 126 7.32 -36.54 24.05
C GLU A 126 7.99 -36.13 22.72
N GLU A 127 7.36 -35.26 21.93
CA GLU A 127 7.88 -34.77 20.65
C GLU A 127 8.26 -33.28 20.68
N ILE A 128 9.14 -32.89 19.75
CA ILE A 128 9.53 -31.51 19.51
C ILE A 128 8.80 -31.00 18.27
N THR A 129 7.98 -29.96 18.45
CA THR A 129 7.34 -29.24 17.35
C THR A 129 8.25 -28.13 16.86
N LEU A 130 8.74 -28.25 15.62
CA LEU A 130 9.59 -27.23 14.99
C LEU A 130 8.73 -26.09 14.43
N LEU A 131 9.07 -24.86 14.79
CA LEU A 131 8.41 -23.63 14.33
C LEU A 131 9.35 -22.85 13.39
N GLY A 132 8.88 -22.54 12.17
CA GLY A 132 9.64 -21.79 11.17
C GLY A 132 10.85 -22.55 10.62
N GLY A 133 10.74 -23.87 10.51
CA GLY A 133 11.75 -24.76 9.94
C GLY A 133 11.69 -24.92 8.42
N GLU A 134 12.51 -25.83 7.87
CA GLU A 134 12.57 -26.09 6.43
C GLU A 134 11.19 -26.52 5.88
N GLY A 135 10.64 -25.72 4.95
CA GLY A 135 9.30 -25.93 4.39
C GLY A 135 8.15 -25.25 5.16
N GLN A 136 8.44 -24.43 6.18
CA GLN A 136 7.49 -23.56 6.88
C GLN A 136 7.86 -22.09 6.71
N ASP A 137 6.89 -21.19 6.93
CA ASP A 137 7.14 -19.75 6.93
C ASP A 137 8.06 -19.36 8.10
N PRO A 138 9.09 -18.53 7.86
CA PRO A 138 10.01 -18.09 8.90
C PRO A 138 9.29 -17.23 9.95
N LEU A 139 9.74 -17.33 11.21
CA LEU A 139 9.21 -16.51 12.31
C LEU A 139 9.89 -15.13 12.29
N ILE A 140 9.23 -14.13 11.72
CA ILE A 140 9.80 -12.78 11.57
C ILE A 140 9.08 -11.80 12.51
N LEU A 141 9.84 -11.00 13.26
CA LEU A 141 9.32 -9.80 13.91
C LEU A 141 9.78 -8.55 13.15
N TYR A 142 8.85 -7.63 12.91
CA TYR A 142 9.12 -6.36 12.24
C TYR A 142 9.33 -5.23 13.26
N PRO A 143 10.41 -4.44 13.15
CA PRO A 143 10.61 -3.27 13.98
C PRO A 143 9.49 -2.23 13.77
N THR A 144 8.94 -1.68 14.85
CA THR A 144 7.84 -0.70 14.79
C THR A 144 8.30 0.74 14.64
N ALA A 145 9.59 1.01 14.85
CA ALA A 145 10.16 2.36 14.77
C ALA A 145 10.04 2.96 13.36
N GLY A 146 10.34 2.16 12.32
CA GLY A 146 10.17 2.57 10.92
C GLY A 146 8.73 2.92 10.58
N LYS A 147 7.77 2.07 11.00
CA LYS A 147 6.33 2.35 10.87
C LYS A 147 5.94 3.65 11.55
N THR A 148 6.33 3.82 12.82
CA THR A 148 5.98 5.00 13.61
C THR A 148 6.51 6.28 12.97
N GLN A 149 7.73 6.23 12.44
CA GLN A 149 8.35 7.35 11.74
C GLN A 149 7.65 7.64 10.41
N PHE A 150 7.28 6.61 9.65
CA PHE A 150 6.51 6.73 8.42
C PHE A 150 5.11 7.31 8.66
N ASP A 151 4.37 6.81 9.66
CA ASP A 151 3.04 7.31 10.03
C ASP A 151 3.09 8.81 10.38
N LYS A 152 4.16 9.24 11.05
CA LYS A 152 4.40 10.66 11.36
C LYS A 152 4.62 11.48 10.08
N ALA A 153 5.42 10.98 9.14
CA ALA A 153 5.64 11.64 7.85
C ALA A 153 4.33 11.73 7.05
N MET A 154 3.56 10.64 6.98
CA MET A 154 2.23 10.62 6.36
C MET A 154 1.25 11.58 7.04
N SER A 155 1.33 11.77 8.36
CA SER A 155 0.51 12.77 9.05
C SER A 155 0.81 14.19 8.56
N TYR A 156 2.07 14.53 8.28
CA TYR A 156 2.41 15.83 7.69
C TYR A 156 1.96 15.92 6.23
N TYR A 157 2.18 14.87 5.45
CA TYR A 157 1.76 14.78 4.05
C TYR A 157 0.24 14.99 3.89
N ASN A 158 -0.57 14.29 4.68
CA ASN A 158 -2.03 14.40 4.65
C ASN A 158 -2.54 15.78 5.11
N ASN A 159 -1.77 16.47 5.95
CA ASN A 159 -2.03 17.85 6.35
C ASN A 159 -1.51 18.88 5.34
N GLN A 160 -0.99 18.44 4.18
CA GLN A 160 -0.36 19.26 3.14
C GLN A 160 0.87 20.06 3.61
N ASP A 161 1.44 19.68 4.76
CA ASP A 161 2.69 20.23 5.27
C ASP A 161 3.87 19.46 4.67
N TYR A 162 4.05 19.62 3.36
CA TYR A 162 5.00 18.84 2.58
C TYR A 162 6.47 19.09 2.99
N VAL A 163 6.79 20.24 3.57
CA VAL A 163 8.15 20.54 4.07
C VAL A 163 8.48 19.64 5.27
N ASN A 164 7.59 19.53 6.24
CA ASN A 164 7.79 18.62 7.36
C ASN A 164 7.65 17.15 6.93
N ALA A 165 6.79 16.86 5.95
CA ALA A 165 6.68 15.50 5.39
C ALA A 165 8.03 15.04 4.80
N ILE A 166 8.70 15.87 3.98
CA ILE A 166 10.04 15.60 3.44
C ILE A 166 11.02 15.23 4.55
N ILE A 167 11.13 16.07 5.58
CA ILE A 167 12.08 15.86 6.69
C ILE A 167 11.82 14.51 7.39
N GLU A 168 10.56 14.15 7.59
CA GLU A 168 10.21 12.94 8.30
C GLU A 168 10.29 11.67 7.41
N PHE A 169 10.06 11.77 6.10
CA PHE A 169 10.33 10.69 5.15
C PHE A 169 11.83 10.43 4.98
N GLU A 170 12.65 11.49 4.90
CA GLU A 170 14.11 11.36 4.89
C GLU A 170 14.64 10.60 6.12
N LYS A 171 14.01 10.78 7.30
CA LYS A 171 14.35 10.00 8.49
C LYS A 171 14.00 8.52 8.35
N VAL A 172 12.89 8.16 7.70
CA VAL A 172 12.59 6.76 7.37
C VAL A 172 13.73 6.18 6.53
N LEU A 173 14.15 6.89 5.49
CA LEU A 173 15.15 6.43 4.55
C LEU A 173 16.56 6.37 5.12
N ASN A 174 16.91 7.25 6.07
CA ASN A 174 18.25 7.29 6.66
C ASN A 174 18.38 6.37 7.89
N ASP A 175 17.39 6.39 8.77
CA ASP A 175 17.47 5.70 10.07
C ASP A 175 16.81 4.31 10.03
N TYR A 176 15.91 4.07 9.07
CA TYR A 176 15.08 2.86 8.95
C TYR A 176 15.01 2.33 7.51
N SER A 177 16.13 2.44 6.77
CA SER A 177 16.26 2.05 5.35
C SER A 177 15.89 0.59 5.04
N ASP A 178 15.94 -0.27 6.06
CA ASP A 178 15.61 -1.69 6.00
C ASP A 178 14.12 -1.99 6.30
N SER A 179 13.36 -0.97 6.69
CA SER A 179 11.93 -1.12 6.99
C SER A 179 11.10 -1.39 5.74
N THR A 180 9.99 -2.09 5.90
CA THR A 180 8.99 -2.33 4.84
C THR A 180 8.25 -1.07 4.38
N TYR A 181 8.60 0.11 4.93
CA TYR A 181 8.03 1.41 4.59
C TYR A 181 9.03 2.29 3.84
N ALA A 182 10.24 1.79 3.56
CA ALA A 182 11.28 2.56 2.92
C ALA A 182 10.96 2.90 1.46
N ASP A 183 10.30 2.00 0.72
CA ASP A 183 9.84 2.27 -0.64
C ASP A 183 8.70 3.30 -0.64
N ASP A 184 7.65 3.09 0.17
CA ASP A 184 6.57 4.05 0.37
C ASP A 184 7.12 5.43 0.75
N ALA A 185 8.06 5.51 1.70
CA ALA A 185 8.66 6.77 2.14
C ALA A 185 9.40 7.49 1.01
N GLN A 186 10.16 6.77 0.19
CA GLN A 186 10.87 7.32 -0.96
C GLN A 186 9.89 7.85 -2.01
N TYR A 187 8.81 7.12 -2.29
CA TYR A 187 7.78 7.53 -3.22
C TYR A 187 7.02 8.79 -2.73
N TYR A 188 6.58 8.82 -1.47
CA TYR A 188 5.91 9.99 -0.90
C TYR A 188 6.83 11.19 -0.68
N LEU A 189 8.14 10.97 -0.49
CA LEU A 189 9.14 12.03 -0.52
C LEU A 189 9.16 12.72 -1.90
N ALA A 190 9.20 11.94 -2.99
CA ALA A 190 9.15 12.46 -4.35
C ALA A 190 7.85 13.23 -4.64
N LEU A 191 6.70 12.68 -4.22
CA LEU A 191 5.41 13.39 -4.32
C LEU A 191 5.39 14.70 -3.51
N SER A 192 5.99 14.72 -2.32
CA SER A 192 6.07 15.93 -1.50
C SER A 192 6.86 17.04 -2.21
N TYR A 193 7.95 16.69 -2.90
CA TYR A 193 8.66 17.64 -3.76
C TYR A 193 7.80 18.11 -4.95
N LYS A 194 7.04 17.21 -5.59
CA LYS A 194 6.12 17.55 -6.70
C LYS A 194 5.05 18.55 -6.24
N HIS A 195 4.42 18.34 -5.08
CA HIS A 195 3.41 19.25 -4.51
C HIS A 195 3.97 20.62 -4.13
N LEU A 196 5.28 20.71 -3.85
CA LEU A 196 5.99 21.97 -3.63
C LEU A 196 6.53 22.61 -4.92
N TYR A 197 6.14 22.09 -6.09
CA TYR A 197 6.60 22.56 -7.41
C TYR A 197 8.11 22.40 -7.63
N TYR A 198 8.79 21.61 -6.79
CA TYR A 198 10.22 21.30 -6.91
C TYR A 198 10.44 20.11 -7.85
N TYR A 199 10.03 20.27 -9.11
CA TYR A 199 9.94 19.18 -10.08
C TYR A 199 11.27 18.46 -10.35
N ASN A 200 12.39 19.17 -10.41
CA ASN A 200 13.70 18.50 -10.59
C ASN A 200 14.07 17.60 -9.41
N SER A 201 13.73 18.01 -8.17
CA SER A 201 13.93 17.19 -6.99
C SER A 201 12.98 16.00 -6.99
N ALA A 202 11.71 16.22 -7.36
CA ALA A 202 10.74 15.13 -7.50
C ALA A 202 11.21 14.07 -8.51
N ILE A 203 11.67 14.49 -9.69
CA ILE A 203 12.24 13.60 -10.72
C ILE A 203 13.40 12.78 -10.14
N LEU A 204 14.36 13.42 -9.47
CA LEU A 204 15.51 12.73 -8.88
C LEU A 204 15.08 11.66 -7.87
N GLU A 205 14.12 11.98 -7.00
CA GLU A 205 13.64 11.04 -5.99
C GLU A 205 12.80 9.89 -6.59
N PHE A 206 12.03 10.15 -7.66
CA PHE A 206 11.35 9.09 -8.42
C PHE A 206 12.32 8.20 -9.20
N GLU A 207 13.35 8.77 -9.82
CA GLU A 207 14.41 7.97 -10.48
C GLU A 207 15.15 7.09 -9.47
N ASN A 208 15.47 7.64 -8.29
CA ASN A 208 16.04 6.87 -7.20
C ASN A 208 15.10 5.73 -6.78
N PHE A 209 13.81 6.03 -6.59
CA PHE A 209 12.78 5.04 -6.28
C PHE A 209 12.75 3.89 -7.30
N LEU A 210 12.70 4.20 -8.60
CA LEU A 210 12.67 3.20 -9.66
C LEU A 210 13.95 2.37 -9.75
N SER A 211 15.09 2.95 -9.37
CA SER A 211 16.38 2.24 -9.38
C SER A 211 16.55 1.27 -8.20
N VAL A 212 15.97 1.62 -7.05
CA VAL A 212 16.15 0.89 -5.78
C VAL A 212 15.00 -0.11 -5.54
N TYR A 213 13.77 0.28 -5.85
CA TYR A 213 12.53 -0.43 -5.51
C TYR A 213 11.77 -0.89 -6.78
N THR A 214 12.47 -1.57 -7.69
CA THR A 214 11.96 -1.98 -9.02
C THR A 214 10.70 -2.84 -9.01
N TYR A 215 10.34 -3.45 -7.87
CA TYR A 215 9.17 -4.31 -7.72
C TYR A 215 8.06 -3.69 -6.88
N SER A 216 8.21 -2.42 -6.46
CA SER A 216 7.18 -1.76 -5.67
C SER A 216 5.92 -1.54 -6.49
N ALA A 217 4.77 -1.55 -5.82
CA ALA A 217 3.47 -1.33 -6.45
C ALA A 217 3.29 0.10 -6.98
N PHE A 218 4.19 1.04 -6.62
CA PHE A 218 4.18 2.41 -7.13
C PHE A 218 5.13 2.64 -8.32
N ALA A 219 5.74 1.60 -8.89
CA ALA A 219 6.75 1.77 -9.94
C ALA A 219 6.19 2.38 -11.23
N ASP A 220 5.01 1.96 -11.67
CA ASP A 220 4.33 2.54 -12.83
C ASP A 220 3.89 3.99 -12.56
N ASP A 221 3.32 4.26 -11.40
CA ASP A 221 2.92 5.60 -10.99
C ASP A 221 4.11 6.55 -10.83
N ALA A 222 5.22 6.11 -10.25
CA ALA A 222 6.46 6.88 -10.16
C ALA A 222 6.99 7.24 -11.57
N GLN A 223 7.01 6.29 -12.49
CA GLN A 223 7.43 6.52 -13.88
C GLN A 223 6.50 7.52 -14.60
N PHE A 224 5.19 7.42 -14.38
CA PHE A 224 4.21 8.39 -14.89
C PHE A 224 4.46 9.79 -14.30
N ASN A 225 4.71 9.89 -12.99
CA ASN A 225 4.95 11.15 -12.31
C ASN A 225 6.24 11.87 -12.78
N ILE A 226 7.26 11.13 -13.22
CA ILE A 226 8.42 11.73 -13.90
C ILE A 226 7.97 12.42 -15.19
N GLY A 227 7.14 11.74 -16.00
CA GLY A 227 6.54 12.33 -17.21
C GLY A 227 5.74 13.59 -16.92
N ASP A 228 4.90 13.56 -15.88
CA ASP A 228 4.12 14.72 -15.41
C ASP A 228 5.02 15.90 -15.06
N CYS A 229 6.09 15.66 -14.30
CA CYS A 229 7.04 16.71 -13.92
C CYS A 229 7.65 17.39 -15.15
N TYR A 230 8.10 16.61 -16.14
CA TYR A 230 8.62 17.17 -17.39
C TYR A 230 7.55 17.91 -18.19
N TYR A 231 6.33 17.37 -18.26
CA TYR A 231 5.21 18.02 -18.94
C TYR A 231 4.89 19.38 -18.34
N ILE A 232 4.79 19.47 -17.01
CA ILE A 232 4.50 20.73 -16.30
C ILE A 232 5.64 21.74 -16.47
N MET A 233 6.89 21.27 -16.52
CA MET A 233 8.05 22.12 -16.82
C MET A 233 8.11 22.59 -18.28
N GLY A 234 7.20 22.11 -19.15
CA GLY A 234 7.18 22.43 -20.58
C GLY A 234 8.21 21.64 -21.40
N ASN A 235 8.88 20.64 -20.81
CA ASN A 235 9.78 19.75 -21.52
C ASN A 235 8.99 18.57 -22.10
N TYR A 236 8.18 18.86 -23.11
CA TYR A 236 7.22 17.91 -23.67
C TYR A 236 7.89 16.72 -24.36
N GLU A 237 9.08 16.91 -24.95
CA GLU A 237 9.83 15.84 -25.62
C GLU A 237 10.31 14.80 -24.59
N GLN A 238 10.86 15.25 -23.45
CA GLN A 238 11.23 14.34 -22.38
C GLN A 238 10.00 13.72 -21.73
N ALA A 239 8.92 14.48 -21.54
CA ALA A 239 7.67 13.93 -21.00
C ALA A 239 7.17 12.74 -21.84
N GLN A 240 7.20 12.85 -23.17
CA GLN A 240 6.84 11.74 -24.07
C GLN A 240 7.69 10.49 -23.83
N ILE A 241 9.01 10.65 -23.66
CA ILE A 241 9.92 9.53 -23.40
C ILE A 241 9.53 8.83 -22.11
N GLU A 242 9.28 9.58 -21.04
CA GLU A 242 8.96 9.02 -19.72
C GLU A 242 7.56 8.39 -19.67
N TYR A 243 6.57 8.98 -20.33
CA TYR A 243 5.25 8.34 -20.48
C TYR A 243 5.31 7.08 -21.34
N GLN A 244 6.16 7.05 -22.38
CA GLN A 244 6.30 5.85 -23.21
C GLN A 244 6.87 4.67 -22.41
N LYS A 245 7.77 4.93 -21.44
CA LYS A 245 8.25 3.91 -20.50
C LYS A 245 7.12 3.31 -19.67
N VAL A 246 6.09 4.08 -19.29
CA VAL A 246 4.91 3.53 -18.59
C VAL A 246 4.26 2.44 -19.44
N ILE A 247 4.04 2.71 -20.73
CA ILE A 247 3.39 1.78 -21.67
C ILE A 247 4.28 0.56 -21.96
N ASP A 248 5.59 0.78 -22.13
CA ASP A 248 6.52 -0.26 -22.55
C ASP A 248 6.94 -1.19 -21.40
N ASP A 249 7.25 -0.61 -20.23
CA ASP A 249 7.78 -1.35 -19.08
C ASP A 249 6.67 -1.85 -18.13
N TYR A 250 5.49 -1.21 -18.15
CA TYR A 250 4.34 -1.56 -17.30
C TYR A 250 3.05 -1.78 -18.12
N PRO A 251 3.03 -2.74 -19.07
CA PRO A 251 1.94 -2.90 -20.04
C PRO A 251 0.57 -3.30 -19.46
N ASN A 252 0.51 -3.68 -18.17
CA ASN A 252 -0.73 -3.98 -17.45
C ASN A 252 -1.13 -2.88 -16.47
N SER A 253 -0.43 -1.74 -16.46
CA SER A 253 -0.75 -0.61 -15.59
C SER A 253 -2.09 0.02 -15.98
N ASP A 254 -2.88 0.38 -14.97
CA ASP A 254 -4.09 1.18 -15.15
C ASP A 254 -3.78 2.62 -15.61
N LEU A 255 -2.50 3.02 -15.68
CA LEU A 255 -2.04 4.31 -16.18
C LEU A 255 -1.63 4.29 -17.67
N ALA A 256 -1.73 3.14 -18.35
CA ALA A 256 -1.24 3.02 -19.73
C ALA A 256 -2.03 3.90 -20.72
N ASP A 257 -3.32 4.09 -20.50
CA ASP A 257 -4.17 5.00 -21.27
C ASP A 257 -3.90 6.48 -20.91
N ASN A 258 -3.76 6.81 -19.62
CA ASN A 258 -3.29 8.12 -19.16
C ASN A 258 -1.98 8.50 -19.83
N ALA A 259 -0.99 7.59 -19.86
CA ALA A 259 0.31 7.82 -20.47
C ALA A 259 0.19 8.07 -21.98
N GLN A 260 -0.59 7.25 -22.70
CA GLN A 260 -0.80 7.41 -24.13
C GLN A 260 -1.52 8.73 -24.47
N TYR A 261 -2.47 9.13 -23.63
CA TYR A 261 -3.17 10.40 -23.76
C TYR A 261 -2.24 11.59 -23.46
N SER A 262 -1.40 11.51 -22.42
CA SER A 262 -0.39 12.53 -22.11
C SER A 262 0.69 12.68 -23.19
N ILE A 263 1.11 11.59 -23.84
CA ILE A 263 1.99 11.65 -25.03
C ILE A 263 1.32 12.46 -26.14
N SER A 264 0.03 12.21 -26.37
CA SER A 264 -0.75 12.89 -27.42
C SER A 264 -0.87 14.39 -27.16
N HIS A 265 -1.13 14.78 -25.91
CA HIS A 265 -1.11 16.18 -25.49
C HIS A 265 0.26 16.82 -25.60
N SER A 266 1.33 16.08 -25.30
CA SER A 266 2.70 16.57 -25.47
C SER A 266 2.98 16.94 -26.94
N TYR A 267 2.46 16.16 -27.90
CA TYR A 267 2.54 16.55 -29.33
C TYR A 267 1.74 17.81 -29.65
N LEU A 268 0.54 17.98 -29.08
CA LEU A 268 -0.22 19.23 -29.26
C LEU A 268 0.53 20.43 -28.71
N LYS A 269 1.16 20.32 -27.53
CA LYS A 269 1.93 21.40 -26.92
C LYS A 269 3.18 21.80 -27.71
N LEU A 270 3.66 20.91 -28.59
CA LEU A 270 4.76 21.15 -29.52
C LEU A 270 4.26 21.62 -30.90
N ASP A 271 2.96 21.86 -31.08
CA ASP A 271 2.31 22.18 -32.36
C ASP A 271 2.56 21.11 -33.45
N LEU A 272 2.86 19.87 -33.04
CA LEU A 272 3.12 18.74 -33.93
C LEU A 272 1.81 18.01 -34.25
N TYR A 273 0.88 18.72 -34.90
CA TYR A 273 -0.50 18.26 -35.08
C TYR A 273 -0.65 16.92 -35.80
N SER A 274 0.16 16.63 -36.81
CA SER A 274 0.13 15.32 -37.49
C SER A 274 0.51 14.18 -36.54
N SER A 275 1.51 14.38 -35.69
CA SER A 275 1.92 13.40 -34.67
C SER A 275 0.87 13.28 -33.57
N ALA A 276 0.27 14.40 -33.16
CA ALA A 276 -0.82 14.42 -32.18
C ALA A 276 -2.02 13.60 -32.67
N VAL A 277 -2.46 13.78 -33.91
CA VAL A 277 -3.54 13.00 -34.53
C VAL A 277 -3.25 11.50 -34.46
N LEU A 278 -2.07 11.08 -34.91
CA LEU A 278 -1.68 9.66 -34.87
C LEU A 278 -1.61 9.12 -33.43
N SER A 279 -1.18 9.95 -32.49
CA SER A 279 -1.08 9.57 -31.07
C SER A 279 -2.45 9.43 -30.42
N PHE A 280 -3.38 10.39 -30.63
CA PHE A 280 -4.75 10.28 -30.11
C PHE A 280 -5.52 9.12 -30.75
N GLN A 281 -5.25 8.78 -32.00
CA GLN A 281 -5.80 7.57 -32.63
C GLN A 281 -5.41 6.32 -31.85
N LYS A 282 -4.20 6.25 -31.28
CA LYS A 282 -3.82 5.12 -30.42
C LYS A 282 -4.66 5.06 -29.15
N VAL A 283 -5.04 6.21 -28.57
CA VAL A 283 -5.95 6.24 -27.40
C VAL A 283 -7.29 5.59 -27.77
N VAL A 284 -7.92 6.08 -28.85
CA VAL A 284 -9.24 5.59 -29.29
C VAL A 284 -9.21 4.11 -29.69
N ILE A 285 -8.11 3.63 -30.30
CA ILE A 285 -8.00 2.25 -30.81
C ILE A 285 -7.61 1.26 -29.71
N ASN A 286 -6.60 1.60 -28.90
CA ASN A 286 -6.05 0.67 -27.91
C ASN A 286 -6.80 0.73 -26.58
N TYR A 287 -7.41 1.87 -26.25
CA TYR A 287 -8.11 2.12 -24.99
C TYR A 287 -9.54 2.66 -25.22
N PRO A 288 -10.40 1.97 -25.98
CA PRO A 288 -11.72 2.48 -26.36
C PRO A 288 -12.70 2.65 -25.18
N ALA A 289 -12.40 2.06 -24.02
CA ALA A 289 -13.19 2.20 -22.79
C ALA A 289 -12.62 3.25 -21.80
N SER A 290 -11.49 3.87 -22.15
CA SER A 290 -10.86 4.92 -21.34
C SER A 290 -11.79 6.14 -21.21
N GLU A 291 -11.71 6.83 -20.07
CA GLU A 291 -12.37 8.12 -19.88
C GLU A 291 -11.84 9.21 -20.82
N PHE A 292 -10.69 8.98 -21.47
CA PHE A 292 -10.09 9.90 -22.43
C PHE A 292 -10.49 9.62 -23.89
N ALA A 293 -11.27 8.58 -24.18
CA ALA A 293 -11.53 8.15 -25.55
C ALA A 293 -12.37 9.17 -26.35
N ASP A 294 -13.33 9.82 -25.70
CA ASP A 294 -14.16 10.88 -26.30
C ASP A 294 -13.35 12.16 -26.55
N ASP A 295 -12.53 12.56 -25.59
CA ASP A 295 -11.66 13.71 -25.69
C ASP A 295 -10.56 13.51 -26.73
N ALA A 296 -9.94 12.32 -26.77
CA ALA A 296 -8.99 11.95 -27.81
C ALA A 296 -9.62 12.04 -29.21
N GLN A 297 -10.87 11.57 -29.37
CA GLN A 297 -11.58 11.68 -30.65
C GLN A 297 -11.84 13.14 -31.04
N PHE A 298 -12.12 14.01 -30.07
CA PHE A 298 -12.22 15.45 -30.31
C PHE A 298 -10.87 16.05 -30.75
N TYR A 299 -9.78 15.73 -30.05
CA TYR A 299 -8.46 16.26 -30.38
C TYR A 299 -7.89 15.73 -31.70
N ILE A 300 -8.33 14.58 -32.20
CA ILE A 300 -8.08 14.16 -33.58
C ILE A 300 -8.70 15.18 -34.56
N GLY A 301 -9.97 15.53 -34.37
CA GLY A 301 -10.64 16.54 -35.19
C GLY A 301 -9.95 17.91 -35.08
N TYR A 302 -9.59 18.32 -33.86
CA TYR A 302 -8.85 19.55 -33.62
C TYR A 302 -7.49 19.56 -34.33
N GLY A 303 -6.72 18.47 -34.26
CA GLY A 303 -5.46 18.35 -34.98
C GLY A 303 -5.62 18.54 -36.49
N TYR A 304 -6.68 18.00 -37.10
CA TYR A 304 -6.99 18.27 -38.51
C TYR A 304 -7.40 19.72 -38.78
N THR A 305 -8.07 20.40 -37.85
CA THR A 305 -8.35 21.84 -38.01
C THR A 305 -7.09 22.69 -38.07
N GLU A 306 -6.10 22.39 -37.23
CA GLU A 306 -4.82 23.10 -37.19
C GLU A 306 -3.94 22.75 -38.41
N LEU A 307 -4.17 21.60 -39.03
CA LEU A 307 -3.59 21.22 -40.33
C LEU A 307 -4.34 21.82 -41.52
N GLU A 308 -5.39 22.62 -41.29
CA GLU A 308 -6.32 23.17 -42.30
C GLU A 308 -7.03 22.11 -43.15
N ASP A 309 -7.05 20.85 -42.68
CA ASP A 309 -7.76 19.75 -43.33
C ASP A 309 -9.21 19.68 -42.81
N PHE A 310 -10.00 20.67 -43.21
CA PHE A 310 -11.34 20.89 -42.65
C PHE A 310 -12.33 19.77 -42.98
N VAL A 311 -12.14 19.04 -44.09
CA VAL A 311 -13.03 17.94 -44.48
C VAL A 311 -12.84 16.76 -43.50
N GLU A 312 -11.59 16.40 -43.25
CA GLU A 312 -11.19 15.36 -42.31
C GLU A 312 -11.59 15.75 -40.89
N ALA A 313 -11.36 17.01 -40.49
CA ALA A 313 -11.80 17.53 -39.19
C ALA A 313 -13.32 17.34 -38.98
N ILE A 314 -14.15 17.67 -39.98
CA ILE A 314 -15.61 17.47 -39.91
C ILE A 314 -15.96 16.00 -39.70
N ILE A 315 -15.27 15.09 -40.37
CA ILE A 315 -15.51 13.64 -40.23
C ILE A 315 -15.21 13.20 -38.80
N GLU A 316 -14.07 13.62 -38.24
CA GLU A 316 -13.64 13.21 -36.91
C GLU A 316 -14.51 13.84 -35.80
N PHE A 317 -14.93 15.10 -35.94
CA PHE A 317 -15.89 15.70 -35.01
C PHE A 317 -17.29 15.04 -35.07
N LYS A 318 -17.72 14.54 -36.23
CA LYS A 318 -18.97 13.77 -36.32
C LYS A 318 -18.87 12.46 -35.54
N LYS A 319 -17.72 11.79 -35.56
CA LYS A 319 -17.49 10.57 -34.75
C LYS A 319 -17.63 10.86 -33.25
N VAL A 320 -17.24 12.05 -32.77
CA VAL A 320 -17.48 12.45 -31.38
C VAL A 320 -18.98 12.37 -31.04
N ILE A 321 -19.81 13.00 -31.87
CA ILE A 321 -21.25 13.07 -31.65
C ILE A 321 -21.92 11.69 -31.77
N GLU A 322 -21.45 10.86 -32.71
CA GLU A 322 -22.01 9.54 -33.00
C GLU A 322 -21.62 8.50 -31.95
N ASN A 323 -20.35 8.46 -31.54
CA ASN A 323 -19.81 7.42 -30.66
C ASN A 323 -19.84 7.83 -29.18
N TYR A 324 -19.78 9.13 -28.88
CA TYR A 324 -19.68 9.66 -27.53
C TYR A 324 -20.73 10.75 -27.24
N PRO A 325 -22.03 10.49 -27.46
CA PRO A 325 -23.08 11.51 -27.37
C PRO A 325 -23.28 12.12 -25.98
N GLN A 326 -22.70 11.53 -24.93
CA GLN A 326 -22.71 12.01 -23.54
C GLN A 326 -21.30 12.27 -23.01
N GLY A 327 -20.30 12.32 -23.90
CA GLY A 327 -18.90 12.53 -23.52
C GLY A 327 -18.69 13.88 -22.83
N THR A 328 -17.84 13.88 -21.82
CA THR A 328 -17.54 15.07 -21.00
C THR A 328 -16.06 15.15 -20.69
N TRP A 329 -15.48 16.35 -20.80
CA TRP A 329 -14.17 16.62 -20.22
C TRP A 329 -14.19 16.44 -18.69
N PRO A 330 -13.02 16.32 -18.03
CA PRO A 330 -12.93 16.21 -16.57
C PRO A 330 -13.61 17.36 -15.78
N ASP A 331 -13.78 18.53 -16.41
CA ASP A 331 -14.49 19.67 -15.82
C ASP A 331 -16.02 19.65 -16.05
N GLY A 332 -16.55 18.59 -16.65
CA GLY A 332 -17.97 18.35 -16.89
C GLY A 332 -18.53 19.00 -18.15
N ARG A 333 -17.72 19.70 -18.95
CA ARG A 333 -18.19 20.29 -20.21
C ARG A 333 -18.47 19.22 -21.26
N SER A 334 -19.50 19.43 -22.07
CA SER A 334 -19.92 18.48 -23.12
C SER A 334 -18.97 18.49 -24.32
N VAL A 335 -18.30 17.36 -24.57
CA VAL A 335 -17.42 17.16 -25.73
C VAL A 335 -18.19 17.26 -27.06
N PRO A 336 -19.37 16.62 -27.21
CA PRO A 336 -20.18 16.75 -28.43
C PRO A 336 -20.65 18.19 -28.75
N ALA A 337 -20.93 19.00 -27.73
CA ALA A 337 -21.37 20.38 -27.93
C ALA A 337 -20.29 21.22 -28.62
N VAL A 338 -19.05 21.10 -28.14
CA VAL A 338 -17.89 21.78 -28.71
C VAL A 338 -17.58 21.20 -30.10
N ALA A 339 -17.58 19.88 -30.27
CA ALA A 339 -17.38 19.24 -31.58
C ALA A 339 -18.40 19.74 -32.62
N GLN A 340 -19.67 19.87 -32.25
CA GLN A 340 -20.72 20.36 -33.14
C GLN A 340 -20.49 21.82 -33.56
N PHE A 341 -19.97 22.66 -32.67
CA PHE A 341 -19.57 24.03 -33.03
C PHE A 341 -18.42 24.03 -34.05
N TYR A 342 -17.39 23.20 -33.81
CA TYR A 342 -16.25 23.09 -34.72
C TYR A 342 -16.66 22.56 -36.10
N ILE A 343 -17.67 21.70 -36.21
CA ILE A 343 -18.24 21.30 -37.52
C ILE A 343 -18.76 22.53 -38.28
N GLY A 344 -19.53 23.40 -37.62
CA GLY A 344 -20.03 24.64 -38.22
C GLY A 344 -18.89 25.56 -38.66
N TRP A 345 -17.87 25.69 -37.80
CA TRP A 345 -16.68 26.48 -38.08
C TRP A 345 -15.84 25.94 -39.24
N CYS A 346 -15.67 24.62 -39.36
CA CYS A 346 -14.96 24.01 -40.48
C CYS A 346 -15.69 24.26 -41.81
N TYR A 347 -17.02 24.12 -41.84
CA TYR A 347 -17.81 24.49 -43.03
C TYR A 347 -17.67 25.98 -43.36
N GLU A 348 -17.59 26.84 -42.34
CA GLU A 348 -17.35 28.26 -42.55
C GLU A 348 -15.97 28.51 -43.19
N LYS A 349 -14.92 27.82 -42.72
CA LYS A 349 -13.57 27.88 -43.32
C LYS A 349 -13.52 27.37 -44.76
N LEU A 350 -14.41 26.45 -45.11
CA LEU A 350 -14.60 25.96 -46.48
C LEU A 350 -15.50 26.88 -47.34
N GLU A 351 -15.98 28.00 -46.79
CA GLU A 351 -16.95 28.91 -47.43
C GLU A 351 -18.28 28.23 -47.82
N ASP A 352 -18.60 27.09 -47.19
CA ASP A 352 -19.89 26.41 -47.33
C ASP A 352 -20.90 27.00 -46.34
N TRP A 353 -21.33 28.23 -46.64
CA TRP A 353 -22.16 29.05 -45.77
C TRP A 353 -23.45 28.35 -45.30
N LEU A 354 -24.09 27.60 -46.20
CA LEU A 354 -25.34 26.90 -45.87
C LEU A 354 -25.12 25.76 -44.88
N ASN A 355 -24.04 24.98 -45.04
CA ASN A 355 -23.74 23.92 -44.09
C ASN A 355 -23.11 24.46 -42.80
N ALA A 356 -22.40 25.59 -42.84
CA ALA A 356 -21.92 26.30 -41.66
C ALA A 356 -23.10 26.73 -40.78
N ILE A 357 -24.10 27.41 -41.35
CA ILE A 357 -25.33 27.80 -40.63
C ILE A 357 -26.02 26.57 -40.03
N LYS A 358 -26.18 25.48 -40.79
CA LYS A 358 -26.78 24.24 -40.26
C LYS A 358 -25.97 23.64 -39.10
N GLY A 359 -24.64 23.66 -39.19
CA GLY A 359 -23.75 23.16 -38.15
C GLY A 359 -23.90 23.96 -36.86
N TYR A 360 -23.91 25.30 -36.97
CA TYR A 360 -24.15 26.18 -35.82
C TYR A 360 -25.57 26.05 -35.26
N GLN A 361 -26.59 25.92 -36.11
CA GLN A 361 -27.97 25.75 -35.65
C GLN A 361 -28.14 24.47 -34.82
N LYS A 362 -27.45 23.38 -35.19
CA LYS A 362 -27.45 22.15 -34.40
C LYS A 362 -26.86 22.30 -33.00
N VAL A 363 -25.96 23.27 -32.77
CA VAL A 363 -25.49 23.59 -31.42
C VAL A 363 -26.65 24.14 -30.59
N ILE A 364 -27.36 25.11 -31.13
CA ILE A 364 -28.50 25.77 -30.46
C ILE A 364 -29.61 24.76 -30.18
N ASP A 365 -29.91 23.90 -31.14
CA ASP A 365 -31.03 22.96 -31.05
C ASP A 365 -30.75 21.79 -30.08
N ASN A 366 -29.51 21.28 -30.04
CA ASN A 366 -29.19 20.04 -29.31
C ASN A 366 -28.35 20.27 -28.05
N TYR A 367 -27.63 21.39 -27.94
CA TYR A 367 -26.72 21.70 -26.84
C TYR A 367 -26.91 23.14 -26.32
N PRO A 368 -28.13 23.55 -25.95
CA PRO A 368 -28.43 24.94 -25.60
C PRO A 368 -27.63 25.44 -24.39
N ASP A 369 -27.34 24.54 -23.43
CA ASP A 369 -26.62 24.84 -22.18
C ASP A 369 -25.12 24.48 -22.25
N GLY A 370 -24.61 24.10 -23.42
CA GLY A 370 -23.19 23.77 -23.59
C GLY A 370 -22.30 25.00 -23.40
N THR A 371 -21.19 24.84 -22.67
CA THR A 371 -20.27 25.94 -22.34
C THR A 371 -18.84 25.72 -22.83
N TRP A 372 -18.16 26.83 -23.14
CA TRP A 372 -16.72 26.87 -23.29
C TRP A 372 -16.01 26.78 -21.94
N SER A 373 -14.67 26.67 -21.95
CA SER A 373 -13.85 26.64 -20.73
C SER A 373 -13.93 27.93 -19.89
N ASP A 374 -14.33 29.05 -20.50
CA ASP A 374 -14.55 30.33 -19.80
C ASP A 374 -15.98 30.48 -19.24
N GLY A 375 -16.83 29.46 -19.43
CA GLY A 375 -18.22 29.43 -18.99
C GLY A 375 -19.21 30.09 -19.94
N ASN A 376 -18.78 30.69 -21.05
CA ASN A 376 -19.68 31.28 -22.04
C ASN A 376 -20.46 30.20 -22.81
N LEU A 377 -21.70 30.51 -23.19
CA LEU A 377 -22.56 29.59 -23.92
C LEU A 377 -22.12 29.41 -25.38
N ILE A 378 -21.87 28.17 -25.78
CA ILE A 378 -21.52 27.80 -27.15
C ILE A 378 -22.68 28.16 -28.10
N SER A 379 -23.93 28.03 -27.64
CA SER A 379 -25.14 28.36 -28.40
C SER A 379 -25.23 29.85 -28.75
N GLU A 380 -24.82 30.75 -27.85
CA GLU A 380 -24.77 32.19 -28.12
C GLU A 380 -23.70 32.53 -29.17
N ASN A 381 -22.52 31.91 -29.06
CA ASN A 381 -21.48 32.06 -30.07
C ASN A 381 -21.94 31.52 -31.44
N ALA A 382 -22.63 30.38 -31.45
CA ALA A 382 -23.18 29.79 -32.67
C ALA A 382 -24.18 30.73 -33.35
N GLN A 383 -25.09 31.35 -32.58
CA GLN A 383 -26.03 32.33 -33.10
C GLN A 383 -25.31 33.54 -33.70
N ALA A 384 -24.29 34.07 -33.02
CA ALA A 384 -23.51 35.19 -33.54
C ALA A 384 -22.81 34.87 -34.87
N ARG A 385 -22.36 33.62 -35.08
CA ARG A 385 -21.81 33.18 -36.38
C ARG A 385 -22.88 33.09 -37.46
N ILE A 386 -24.06 32.57 -37.14
CA ILE A 386 -25.20 32.52 -38.07
C ILE A 386 -25.58 33.93 -38.54
N ASP A 387 -25.71 34.87 -37.61
CA ASP A 387 -26.07 36.26 -37.91
C ASP A 387 -25.01 36.93 -38.78
N PHE A 388 -23.73 36.68 -38.48
CA PHE A 388 -22.61 37.16 -39.30
C PHE A 388 -22.68 36.61 -40.72
N ILE A 389 -22.88 35.30 -40.91
CA ILE A 389 -22.95 34.70 -42.24
C ILE A 389 -24.13 35.29 -43.04
N ASN A 390 -25.31 35.39 -42.43
CA ASN A 390 -26.50 35.95 -43.05
C ASN A 390 -26.37 37.43 -43.43
N LEU A 391 -25.57 38.21 -42.70
CA LEU A 391 -25.41 39.64 -42.99
C LEU A 391 -24.44 39.90 -44.14
N TYR A 392 -23.42 39.05 -44.29
CA TYR A 392 -22.28 39.33 -45.17
C TYR A 392 -22.18 38.43 -46.40
N TYR A 393 -22.80 37.23 -46.39
CA TYR A 393 -22.60 36.23 -47.44
C TYR A 393 -23.89 35.67 -48.06
N LEU A 394 -25.06 35.96 -47.50
CA LEU A 394 -26.39 35.61 -48.04
C LEU A 394 -27.24 36.86 -48.20
#